data_AF-A0A847B6C6-F1
#
_entry.id   AF-A0A847B6C6-F1
#
_cell.length_a   1.000
_cell.length_b   1.000
_cell.length_c   1.000
_cell.angle_alpha   90.00
_cell.angle_beta   90.00
_cell.angle_gamma   90.00
#
_symmetry.space_group_name_H-M   'P 1'
#
loop_
_entity.id
_entity.type
_entity.pdbx_description
1 polymer ?
#
loop_
_entity_poly.entity_id
_entity_poly.type
_entity_poly.pdbx_seq_one_letter_code
_entity_poly.pdbx_strand_id
1 'polypeptide(L)'
;EYLQLVDEDIVINIIKKGLSDIAVMDKKKVEDEYGIKPLQIIDYKGLRGDSSDNLPGIPGVGNVTAVKLIQQHGDFESIVEAMKNEDSKVALSIIENQEIGRLCRDLAVIKTDIEFPFDVHSCVYQGFDFATLNNFCQKYELKQFMNKIPGKWKKVNPLMVEIEYEEIVSLKDKLQGVKEIGIACDFSSDHYYESEIFGLAFKIAEHQYYMSYENCLKDPTVKEILENEKIAKYGYDLKAMMVALAKENIEIKGAKFDLLIATYLLDSSLKNSFNSIMHFFGIDLKEKEISLFEKGDKLKTAQMAFYAKEIYPKAKEELLKIGAFELFEELEMPLIRVLAAMEIEGFPLDITTLNHFGDEFKEKLALLTEEIYGLVNEKFNIASPKQLGDILFNKLGLKPKTKKLSTSNEVLQDLIDEHPVISKIIEYRKYAKLISTYVEGLKPHVHKDGKIHAEFNQALTTTGRLSSSNPNLQNISIKDEEGKMIRKAFFYPDDSFEILSLDYSQIELRVLASLSDCKNMLEIFKNKEDIHAST
;
A
#
# COMPACT_ATOMS: atom_id res chain seq x y z
N GLU A 1 -30.29 -8.69 -31.53
CA GLU A 1 -31.70 -8.26 -31.38
C GLU A 1 -31.87 -6.74 -31.46
N TYR A 2 -30.93 -5.97 -30.89
CA TYR A 2 -31.15 -4.54 -30.58
C TYR A 2 -31.44 -3.62 -31.77
N LEU A 3 -31.03 -3.99 -32.99
CA LEU A 3 -31.19 -3.16 -34.20
C LEU A 3 -32.62 -2.71 -34.48
N GLN A 4 -33.63 -3.40 -33.95
CA GLN A 4 -35.03 -2.98 -34.04
C GLN A 4 -35.35 -1.66 -33.31
N LEU A 5 -34.49 -1.25 -32.37
CA LEU A 5 -34.66 -0.03 -31.56
C LEU A 5 -33.99 1.20 -32.19
N VAL A 6 -33.32 1.06 -33.33
CA VAL A 6 -32.66 2.19 -34.01
C VAL A 6 -33.71 3.11 -34.61
N ASP A 7 -33.63 4.40 -34.29
CA ASP A 7 -34.47 5.46 -34.84
C ASP A 7 -33.66 6.75 -35.09
N GLU A 8 -34.31 7.93 -35.09
CA GLU A 8 -33.64 9.20 -35.34
C GLU A 8 -32.80 9.69 -34.12
N ASP A 9 -33.14 9.24 -32.91
CA ASP A 9 -32.48 9.62 -31.65
C ASP A 9 -31.63 8.48 -31.07
N ILE A 10 -31.85 7.23 -31.52
CA ILE A 10 -31.21 6.02 -31.01
C ILE A 10 -30.28 5.39 -32.06
N VAL A 11 -29.01 5.29 -31.71
CA VAL A 11 -27.98 4.55 -32.47
C VAL A 11 -27.41 3.42 -31.62
N ILE A 12 -26.97 2.34 -32.27
CA ILE A 12 -26.44 1.16 -31.57
C ILE A 12 -24.97 0.93 -31.92
N ASN A 13 -24.14 0.83 -30.90
CA ASN A 13 -22.73 0.55 -31.04
C ASN A 13 -22.47 -0.96 -30.91
N ILE A 14 -22.14 -1.61 -32.02
CA ILE A 14 -21.84 -3.06 -32.05
C ILE A 14 -20.33 -3.26 -32.12
N ILE A 15 -19.83 -4.10 -31.22
CA ILE A 15 -18.45 -4.53 -31.21
C ILE A 15 -18.23 -5.58 -32.30
N LYS A 16 -17.38 -5.31 -33.29
CA LYS A 16 -17.06 -6.24 -34.39
C LYS A 16 -15.86 -7.13 -34.05
N LYS A 17 -14.77 -6.56 -33.53
CA LYS A 17 -13.56 -7.30 -33.16
C LYS A 17 -12.77 -6.64 -32.02
N GLY A 18 -12.67 -7.31 -30.87
CA GLY A 18 -12.01 -6.76 -29.68
C GLY A 18 -12.74 -5.51 -29.16
N LEU A 19 -12.19 -4.80 -28.17
CA LEU A 19 -12.86 -3.62 -27.58
C LEU A 19 -12.66 -2.31 -28.37
N SER A 20 -11.95 -2.37 -29.51
CA SER A 20 -11.52 -1.18 -30.26
C SER A 20 -12.27 -0.96 -31.58
N ASP A 21 -12.82 -2.02 -32.16
CA ASP A 21 -13.53 -1.98 -33.44
C ASP A 21 -15.04 -1.95 -33.18
N ILE A 22 -15.57 -0.72 -33.09
CA ILE A 22 -16.97 -0.44 -32.79
C ILE A 22 -17.63 0.11 -34.06
N ALA A 23 -18.64 -0.61 -34.55
CA ALA A 23 -19.49 -0.16 -35.64
C ALA A 23 -20.72 0.58 -35.07
N VAL A 24 -20.91 1.82 -35.50
CA VAL A 24 -22.12 2.61 -35.18
C VAL A 24 -23.22 2.23 -36.18
N MET A 25 -24.31 1.68 -35.67
CA MET A 25 -25.48 1.25 -36.43
C MET A 25 -26.58 2.30 -36.27
N ASP A 26 -26.59 3.26 -37.19
CA ASP A 26 -27.72 4.16 -37.41
C ASP A 26 -28.70 3.54 -38.43
N LYS A 27 -29.85 4.20 -38.64
CA LYS A 27 -30.90 3.73 -39.54
C LYS A 27 -30.40 3.40 -40.94
N LYS A 28 -29.56 4.28 -41.51
CA LYS A 28 -28.99 4.11 -42.85
C LYS A 28 -28.02 2.93 -42.87
N LYS A 29 -27.18 2.79 -41.85
CA LYS A 29 -26.20 1.70 -41.76
C LYS A 29 -26.88 0.34 -41.63
N VAL A 30 -27.99 0.27 -40.89
CA VAL A 30 -28.82 -0.94 -40.82
C VAL A 30 -29.38 -1.28 -42.20
N GLU A 31 -29.93 -0.31 -42.92
CA GLU A 31 -30.44 -0.51 -44.28
C GLU A 31 -29.34 -0.91 -45.27
N ASP A 32 -28.16 -0.29 -45.21
CA ASP A 32 -27.03 -0.59 -46.10
C ASP A 32 -26.44 -1.99 -45.85
N GLU A 33 -26.34 -2.43 -44.59
CA GLU A 33 -25.72 -3.71 -44.21
C GLU A 33 -26.69 -4.90 -44.27
N TYR A 34 -27.96 -4.69 -43.92
CA TYR A 34 -28.98 -5.76 -43.85
C TYR A 34 -29.99 -5.70 -45.00
N GLY A 35 -30.06 -4.61 -45.75
CA GLY A 35 -31.02 -4.42 -46.85
C GLY A 35 -32.47 -4.19 -46.39
N ILE A 36 -32.69 -3.98 -45.09
CA ILE A 36 -34.02 -3.85 -44.47
C ILE A 36 -34.00 -2.75 -43.40
N LYS A 37 -35.17 -2.22 -43.06
CA LYS A 37 -35.32 -1.16 -42.05
C LYS A 37 -35.18 -1.72 -40.62
N PRO A 38 -34.83 -0.89 -39.62
CA PRO A 38 -34.77 -1.29 -38.20
C PRO A 38 -35.98 -2.11 -37.73
N LEU A 39 -37.20 -1.60 -37.90
CA LEU A 39 -38.42 -2.31 -37.49
C LEU A 39 -38.63 -3.66 -38.20
N GLN A 40 -38.08 -3.85 -39.39
CA GLN A 40 -38.20 -5.11 -40.16
C GLN A 40 -37.22 -6.19 -39.69
N ILE A 41 -36.33 -5.89 -38.72
CA ILE A 41 -35.42 -6.87 -38.13
C ILE A 41 -36.20 -8.01 -37.44
N ILE A 42 -37.37 -7.71 -36.85
CA ILE A 42 -38.23 -8.73 -36.23
C ILE A 42 -38.84 -9.64 -37.30
N ASP A 43 -39.27 -9.10 -38.44
CA ASP A 43 -39.83 -9.88 -39.56
C ASP A 43 -38.75 -10.77 -40.18
N TYR A 44 -37.54 -10.22 -40.34
CA TYR A 44 -36.37 -10.95 -40.81
C TYR A 44 -36.02 -12.14 -39.90
N LYS A 45 -36.07 -11.95 -38.58
CA LYS A 45 -35.90 -13.03 -37.60
C LYS A 45 -37.07 -14.03 -37.63
N GLY A 46 -38.31 -13.58 -37.84
CA GLY A 46 -39.47 -14.47 -37.99
C GLY A 46 -39.35 -15.40 -39.20
N LEU A 47 -38.81 -14.88 -40.31
CA LEU A 47 -38.61 -15.63 -41.55
C LEU A 47 -37.40 -16.56 -41.49
N ARG A 48 -36.22 -16.03 -41.14
CA ARG A 48 -34.95 -16.78 -41.19
C ARG A 48 -34.70 -17.61 -39.93
N GLY A 49 -35.20 -17.14 -38.80
CA GLY A 49 -34.76 -17.60 -37.48
C GLY A 49 -33.46 -16.94 -37.02
N ASP A 50 -33.08 -17.27 -35.79
CA ASP A 50 -31.86 -16.84 -35.13
C ASP A 50 -31.36 -17.94 -34.21
N SER A 51 -30.23 -18.56 -34.55
CA SER A 51 -29.64 -19.65 -33.76
C SER A 51 -29.13 -19.20 -32.40
N SER A 52 -28.81 -17.91 -32.21
CA SER A 52 -28.34 -17.40 -30.92
C SER A 52 -29.46 -17.32 -29.87
N ASP A 53 -30.66 -16.95 -30.32
CA ASP A 53 -31.89 -16.91 -29.51
C ASP A 53 -32.71 -18.22 -29.60
N ASN A 54 -32.17 -19.24 -30.27
CA ASN A 54 -32.87 -20.51 -30.52
C ASN A 54 -34.23 -20.34 -31.23
N LEU A 55 -34.32 -19.36 -32.13
CA LEU A 55 -35.49 -19.12 -32.98
C LEU A 55 -35.33 -19.95 -34.27
N PRO A 56 -36.16 -20.98 -34.51
CA PRO A 56 -36.00 -21.89 -35.65
C PRO A 56 -36.29 -21.22 -37.01
N GLY A 57 -37.13 -20.18 -37.04
CA GLY A 57 -37.56 -19.55 -38.29
C GLY A 57 -38.38 -20.48 -39.19
N ILE A 58 -38.50 -20.10 -40.47
CA ILE A 58 -39.21 -20.89 -41.48
C ILE A 58 -38.20 -21.77 -42.25
N PRO A 59 -38.40 -23.10 -42.30
CA PRO A 59 -37.53 -24.00 -43.04
C PRO A 59 -37.38 -23.58 -44.51
N GLY A 60 -36.14 -23.53 -45.01
CA GLY A 60 -35.86 -23.17 -46.41
C GLY A 60 -35.85 -21.67 -46.70
N VAL A 61 -36.09 -20.80 -45.71
CA VAL A 61 -35.95 -19.34 -45.83
C VAL A 61 -34.62 -18.91 -45.20
N GLY A 62 -33.60 -18.68 -46.03
CA GLY A 62 -32.30 -18.17 -45.60
C GLY A 62 -32.19 -16.64 -45.67
N ASN A 63 -31.02 -16.11 -45.34
CA ASN A 63 -30.68 -14.67 -45.37
C ASN A 63 -31.19 -13.93 -46.61
N VAL A 64 -30.76 -14.41 -47.78
CA VAL A 64 -31.02 -13.74 -49.06
C VAL A 64 -32.51 -13.76 -49.38
N THR A 65 -33.17 -14.89 -49.11
CA THR A 65 -34.61 -15.05 -49.33
C THR A 65 -35.42 -14.14 -48.41
N ALA A 66 -35.09 -14.10 -47.11
CA ALA A 66 -35.79 -13.27 -46.14
C ALA A 66 -35.70 -11.76 -46.49
N VAL A 67 -34.50 -11.26 -46.78
CA VAL A 67 -34.30 -9.85 -47.18
C VAL A 67 -35.06 -9.52 -48.46
N LYS A 68 -35.00 -10.40 -49.48
CA LYS A 68 -35.71 -10.18 -50.74
C LYS A 68 -37.23 -10.09 -50.52
N LEU A 69 -37.81 -11.00 -49.72
CA LEU A 69 -39.24 -11.02 -49.43
C LEU A 69 -39.67 -9.75 -48.68
N ILE A 70 -38.88 -9.31 -47.70
CA ILE A 70 -39.13 -8.07 -46.94
C ILE A 70 -39.06 -6.83 -47.83
N GLN A 71 -38.08 -6.75 -48.74
CA GLN A 71 -37.97 -5.64 -49.68
C GLN A 71 -39.15 -5.59 -50.67
N GLN A 72 -39.69 -6.75 -51.06
CA GLN A 72 -40.78 -6.84 -52.03
C GLN A 72 -42.16 -6.60 -51.40
N HIS A 73 -42.38 -7.09 -50.18
CA HIS A 73 -43.72 -7.15 -49.58
C HIS A 73 -43.85 -6.38 -48.26
N GLY A 74 -42.75 -5.86 -47.70
CA GLY A 74 -42.79 -5.00 -46.51
C GLY A 74 -42.64 -5.77 -45.21
N ASP A 75 -43.72 -6.33 -44.68
CA ASP A 75 -43.77 -6.98 -43.36
C ASP A 75 -44.11 -8.47 -43.43
N PHE A 76 -43.96 -9.19 -42.31
CA PHE A 76 -44.16 -10.63 -42.26
C PHE A 76 -45.57 -11.06 -42.71
N GLU A 77 -46.63 -10.34 -42.29
CA GLU A 77 -48.01 -10.72 -42.64
C GLU A 77 -48.30 -10.47 -44.13
N SER A 78 -47.78 -9.38 -44.69
CA SER A 78 -47.88 -9.06 -46.11
C SER A 78 -47.15 -10.10 -46.98
N ILE A 79 -46.02 -10.63 -46.49
CA ILE A 79 -45.32 -11.75 -47.14
C ILE A 79 -46.18 -13.01 -47.11
N VAL A 80 -46.72 -13.40 -45.95
CA VAL A 80 -47.59 -14.59 -45.83
C VAL A 80 -48.79 -14.49 -46.76
N GLU A 81 -49.43 -13.33 -46.87
CA GLU A 81 -50.56 -13.12 -47.77
C GLU A 81 -50.17 -13.24 -49.25
N ALA A 82 -49.04 -12.63 -49.64
CA ALA A 82 -48.55 -12.71 -51.01
C ALA A 82 -48.23 -14.16 -51.44
N MET A 83 -47.66 -14.95 -50.53
CA MET A 83 -47.27 -16.34 -50.79
C MET A 83 -48.46 -17.29 -50.97
N LYS A 84 -49.69 -16.91 -50.58
CA LYS A 84 -50.90 -17.75 -50.80
C LYS A 84 -51.22 -17.98 -52.28
N ASN A 85 -50.77 -17.08 -53.15
CA ASN A 85 -51.03 -17.12 -54.59
C ASN A 85 -49.78 -17.54 -55.39
N GLU A 86 -48.74 -18.08 -54.75
CA GLU A 86 -47.48 -18.49 -55.37
C GLU A 86 -47.20 -19.98 -55.15
N ASP A 87 -46.90 -20.72 -56.22
CA ASP A 87 -46.67 -22.19 -56.17
C ASP A 87 -45.20 -22.57 -55.92
N SER A 88 -44.35 -21.64 -55.49
CA SER A 88 -42.93 -21.93 -55.27
C SER A 88 -42.70 -22.77 -54.01
N LYS A 89 -41.63 -23.57 -53.97
CA LYS A 89 -41.28 -24.39 -52.79
C LYS A 89 -41.10 -23.54 -51.52
N VAL A 90 -40.64 -22.29 -51.68
CA VAL A 90 -40.48 -21.33 -50.58
C VAL A 90 -41.84 -20.83 -50.11
N ALA A 91 -42.75 -20.49 -51.03
CA ALA A 91 -44.11 -20.06 -50.69
C ALA A 91 -44.87 -21.14 -49.91
N LEU A 92 -44.83 -22.40 -50.37
CA LEU A 92 -45.43 -23.54 -49.65
C LEU A 92 -44.87 -23.68 -48.23
N SER A 93 -43.54 -23.59 -48.06
CA SER A 93 -42.91 -23.68 -46.73
C SER A 93 -43.33 -22.53 -45.80
N ILE A 94 -43.46 -21.30 -46.35
CA ILE A 94 -43.94 -20.14 -45.59
C ILE A 94 -45.37 -20.35 -45.12
N ILE A 95 -46.26 -20.86 -45.98
CA ILE A 95 -47.65 -21.13 -45.62
C ILE A 95 -47.77 -22.27 -44.60
N GLU A 96 -47.00 -23.35 -44.76
CA GLU A 96 -46.99 -24.49 -43.83
C GLU A 96 -46.46 -24.12 -42.44
N ASN A 97 -45.46 -23.24 -42.36
CA ASN A 97 -44.76 -22.89 -41.11
C ASN A 97 -45.05 -21.46 -40.62
N GLN A 98 -46.09 -20.80 -41.14
CA GLN A 98 -46.41 -19.40 -40.81
C GLN A 98 -46.57 -19.15 -39.31
N GLU A 99 -47.17 -20.09 -38.57
CA GLU A 99 -47.37 -19.96 -37.12
C GLU A 99 -46.05 -19.99 -36.35
N ILE A 100 -45.10 -20.83 -36.77
CA ILE A 100 -43.76 -20.87 -36.19
C ILE A 100 -43.01 -19.56 -36.49
N GLY A 101 -43.14 -19.03 -37.72
CA GLY A 101 -42.55 -17.76 -38.09
C GLY A 101 -43.13 -16.57 -37.31
N ARG A 102 -44.46 -16.53 -37.11
CA ARG A 102 -45.12 -15.52 -36.26
C ARG A 102 -44.63 -15.60 -34.83
N LEU A 103 -44.57 -16.79 -34.25
CA LEU A 103 -44.03 -16.99 -32.91
C LEU A 103 -42.57 -16.51 -32.81
N CYS A 104 -41.73 -16.83 -33.81
CA CYS A 104 -40.34 -16.35 -33.84
C CYS A 104 -40.25 -14.83 -33.94
N ARG A 105 -41.11 -14.20 -34.74
CA ARG A 105 -41.20 -12.73 -34.84
C ARG A 105 -41.58 -12.13 -33.49
N ASP A 106 -42.64 -12.64 -32.86
CA ASP A 106 -43.18 -12.11 -31.61
C ASP A 106 -42.17 -12.29 -30.45
N LEU A 107 -41.47 -13.43 -30.41
CA LEU A 107 -40.38 -13.66 -29.46
C LEU A 107 -39.17 -12.75 -29.70
N ALA A 108 -38.94 -12.32 -30.94
CA ALA A 108 -37.86 -11.41 -31.28
C ALA A 108 -38.16 -9.94 -30.95
N VAL A 109 -39.41 -9.57 -30.64
CA VAL A 109 -39.79 -8.20 -30.28
C VAL A 109 -39.22 -7.84 -28.90
N ILE A 110 -38.44 -6.77 -28.83
CA ILE A 110 -37.96 -6.24 -27.55
C ILE A 110 -39.12 -5.52 -26.87
N LYS A 111 -39.44 -5.96 -25.65
CA LYS A 111 -40.44 -5.32 -24.80
C LYS A 111 -39.93 -3.98 -24.26
N THR A 112 -40.54 -2.88 -24.68
CA THR A 112 -40.15 -1.50 -24.30
C THR A 112 -41.07 -0.84 -23.27
N ASP A 113 -42.17 -1.49 -22.90
CA ASP A 113 -43.17 -1.05 -21.91
C ASP A 113 -42.92 -1.66 -20.50
N ILE A 114 -41.65 -1.88 -20.15
CA ILE A 114 -41.27 -2.38 -18.82
C ILE A 114 -41.19 -1.20 -17.85
N GLU A 115 -41.92 -1.29 -16.73
CA GLU A 115 -41.80 -0.33 -15.63
C GLU A 115 -40.51 -0.60 -14.83
N PHE A 116 -39.64 0.42 -14.74
CA PHE A 116 -38.41 0.37 -13.94
C PHE A 116 -38.59 1.12 -12.62
N PRO A 117 -37.89 0.70 -11.55
CA PRO A 117 -37.94 1.41 -10.25
C PRO A 117 -37.14 2.71 -10.23
N PHE A 118 -36.67 3.19 -11.39
CA PHE A 118 -35.86 4.39 -11.54
C PHE A 118 -36.11 5.05 -12.90
N ASP A 119 -35.79 6.34 -12.98
CA ASP A 119 -35.87 7.13 -14.20
C ASP A 119 -34.54 7.16 -14.94
N VAL A 120 -34.55 7.33 -16.28
CA VAL A 120 -33.33 7.37 -17.10
C VAL A 120 -32.37 8.49 -16.68
N HIS A 121 -32.87 9.62 -16.18
CA HIS A 121 -32.05 10.72 -15.68
C HIS A 121 -31.26 10.34 -14.41
N SER A 122 -31.73 9.34 -13.65
CA SER A 122 -30.99 8.82 -12.49
C SER A 122 -29.75 8.01 -12.89
N CYS A 123 -29.69 7.52 -14.14
CA CYS A 123 -28.55 6.77 -14.67
C CYS A 123 -27.39 7.68 -15.13
N VAL A 124 -27.57 9.01 -15.07
CA VAL A 124 -26.51 9.96 -15.43
C VAL A 124 -25.34 9.82 -14.46
N TYR A 125 -24.17 9.52 -15.01
CA TYR A 125 -22.95 9.27 -14.24
C TYR A 125 -22.53 10.51 -13.43
N GLN A 126 -22.50 10.36 -12.10
CA GLN A 126 -22.18 11.44 -11.14
C GLN A 126 -20.68 11.53 -10.79
N GLY A 127 -19.82 10.85 -11.54
CA GLY A 127 -18.39 10.78 -11.24
C GLY A 127 -18.02 9.75 -10.17
N PHE A 128 -16.72 9.65 -9.89
CA PHE A 128 -16.13 8.68 -8.96
C PHE A 128 -15.54 9.36 -7.72
N ASP A 129 -15.61 8.66 -6.60
CA ASP A 129 -14.84 9.01 -5.40
C ASP A 129 -13.38 8.57 -5.58
N PHE A 130 -12.44 9.51 -5.48
CA PHE A 130 -11.04 9.24 -5.76
C PHE A 130 -10.40 8.32 -4.74
N ALA A 131 -10.74 8.45 -3.44
CA ALA A 131 -10.20 7.58 -2.40
C ALA A 131 -10.60 6.12 -2.64
N THR A 132 -11.89 5.89 -2.89
CA THR A 132 -12.45 4.56 -3.19
C THR A 132 -11.78 3.93 -4.42
N LEU A 133 -11.66 4.70 -5.50
CA LEU A 133 -11.03 4.22 -6.73
C LEU A 133 -9.53 3.97 -6.54
N ASN A 134 -8.82 4.87 -5.87
CA ASN A 134 -7.39 4.73 -5.62
C ASN A 134 -7.10 3.48 -4.78
N ASN A 135 -7.86 3.26 -3.70
CA ASN A 135 -7.73 2.07 -2.85
C ASN A 135 -8.03 0.79 -3.64
N PHE A 136 -9.05 0.79 -4.49
CA PHE A 136 -9.32 -0.31 -5.41
C PHE A 136 -8.14 -0.56 -6.37
N CYS A 137 -7.60 0.49 -7.00
CA CYS A 137 -6.50 0.36 -7.95
C CYS A 137 -5.21 -0.10 -7.27
N GLN A 138 -4.92 0.35 -6.06
CA GLN A 138 -3.76 -0.09 -5.31
C GLN A 138 -3.88 -1.57 -4.95
N LYS A 139 -5.04 -1.99 -4.41
CA LYS A 139 -5.31 -3.38 -4.02
C LYS A 139 -5.13 -4.38 -5.17
N TYR A 140 -5.53 -4.01 -6.38
CA TYR A 140 -5.43 -4.88 -7.57
C TYR A 140 -4.25 -4.51 -8.49
N GLU A 141 -3.32 -3.67 -8.03
CA GLU A 141 -2.15 -3.21 -8.77
C GLU A 141 -2.45 -2.57 -10.14
N LEU A 142 -3.64 -1.98 -10.29
CA LEU A 142 -4.15 -1.35 -11.52
C LEU A 142 -3.59 0.07 -11.73
N LYS A 143 -2.29 0.27 -11.52
CA LYS A 143 -1.64 1.60 -11.58
C LYS A 143 -1.87 2.31 -12.91
N GLN A 144 -1.80 1.58 -14.02
CA GLN A 144 -2.02 2.15 -15.36
C GLN A 144 -3.48 2.54 -15.61
N PHE A 145 -4.43 1.86 -14.96
CA PHE A 145 -5.85 2.17 -15.08
C PHE A 145 -6.15 3.51 -14.43
N MET A 146 -5.61 3.74 -13.22
CA MET A 146 -5.79 5.00 -12.49
C MET A 146 -5.36 6.22 -13.32
N ASN A 147 -4.23 6.11 -14.02
CA ASN A 147 -3.69 7.19 -14.86
C ASN A 147 -4.53 7.47 -16.12
N LYS A 148 -5.36 6.53 -16.56
CA LYS A 148 -6.22 6.67 -17.74
C LYS A 148 -7.59 7.26 -17.43
N ILE A 149 -7.97 7.33 -16.15
CA ILE A 149 -9.29 7.80 -15.75
C ILE A 149 -9.34 9.33 -15.87
N PRO A 150 -10.30 9.89 -16.63
CA PRO A 150 -10.38 11.34 -16.80
C PRO A 150 -10.72 12.04 -15.48
N GLY A 151 -9.85 12.96 -15.05
CA GLY A 151 -10.03 13.73 -13.82
C GLY A 151 -11.30 14.58 -13.77
N LYS A 152 -11.92 14.90 -14.91
CA LYS A 152 -13.20 15.64 -14.97
C LYS A 152 -14.36 14.91 -14.29
N TRP A 153 -14.24 13.60 -14.11
CA TRP A 153 -15.24 12.78 -13.42
C TRP A 153 -14.91 12.56 -11.94
N LYS A 154 -13.81 13.13 -11.43
CA LYS A 154 -13.46 13.05 -10.01
C LYS A 154 -14.45 13.91 -9.22
N LYS A 155 -15.12 13.30 -8.23
CA LYS A 155 -15.95 14.04 -7.28
C LYS A 155 -15.08 14.98 -6.46
N VAL A 156 -15.62 16.16 -6.14
CA VAL A 156 -14.96 17.13 -5.26
C VAL A 156 -14.86 16.52 -3.87
N ASN A 157 -13.63 16.44 -3.35
CA ASN A 157 -13.40 16.05 -1.96
C ASN A 157 -13.50 17.32 -1.10
N PRO A 158 -14.41 17.41 -0.12
CA PRO A 158 -14.54 18.58 0.75
C PRO A 158 -13.26 18.93 1.52
N LEU A 159 -12.40 17.94 1.76
CA LEU A 159 -11.10 18.14 2.41
C LEU A 159 -10.04 18.71 1.47
N MET A 160 -10.27 18.69 0.14
CA MET A 160 -9.32 19.22 -0.83
C MET A 160 -9.47 20.75 -0.91
N VAL A 161 -8.77 21.43 -0.02
CA VAL A 161 -8.75 22.90 0.08
C VAL A 161 -7.35 23.45 -0.24
N GLU A 162 -7.30 24.66 -0.78
CA GLU A 162 -6.06 25.40 -0.91
C GLU A 162 -5.67 25.94 0.48
N ILE A 163 -4.44 25.63 0.91
CA ILE A 163 -3.97 25.97 2.24
C ILE A 163 -2.99 27.10 2.11
N GLU A 164 -3.34 28.23 2.73
CA GLU A 164 -2.45 29.36 2.99
C GLU A 164 -2.07 29.36 4.47
N TYR A 165 -0.96 29.99 4.82
CA TYR A 165 -0.51 30.14 6.20
C TYR A 165 -0.02 31.57 6.47
N GLU A 166 -0.22 32.03 7.70
CA GLU A 166 0.29 33.30 8.20
C GLU A 166 1.60 33.06 8.96
N GLU A 167 2.69 33.75 8.57
CA GLU A 167 3.94 33.75 9.33
C GLU A 167 3.81 34.67 10.55
N ILE A 168 4.06 34.12 11.73
CA ILE A 168 3.90 34.82 13.01
C ILE A 168 5.18 34.77 13.84
N VAL A 169 5.30 35.75 14.75
CA VAL A 169 6.40 35.83 15.71
C VAL A 169 5.97 35.46 17.13
N SER A 170 4.67 35.42 17.40
CA SER A 170 4.12 35.04 18.71
C SER A 170 2.72 34.43 18.60
N LEU A 171 2.40 33.50 19.49
CA LEU A 171 1.08 32.87 19.62
C LEU A 171 0.17 33.57 20.63
N LYS A 172 0.67 34.47 21.49
CA LYS A 172 -0.06 35.06 22.64
C LYS A 172 -1.51 35.45 22.36
N ASP A 173 -1.75 36.17 21.27
CA ASP A 173 -3.09 36.70 20.94
C ASP A 173 -4.01 35.71 20.23
N LYS A 174 -3.51 34.48 19.96
CA LYS A 174 -4.20 33.46 19.16
C LYS A 174 -4.75 32.29 20.01
N LEU A 175 -4.59 32.35 21.34
CA LEU A 175 -4.83 31.20 22.24
C LEU A 175 -6.14 31.28 23.04
N GLN A 176 -6.89 32.37 22.90
CA GLN A 176 -8.08 32.57 23.71
C GLN A 176 -9.14 31.50 23.40
N GLY A 177 -9.48 30.67 24.39
CA GLY A 177 -10.50 29.62 24.25
C GLY A 177 -10.06 28.38 23.48
N VAL A 178 -8.77 28.23 23.17
CA VAL A 178 -8.24 27.09 22.42
C VAL A 178 -8.32 25.81 23.26
N LYS A 179 -9.02 24.80 22.73
CA LYS A 179 -9.12 23.45 23.32
C LYS A 179 -8.38 22.39 22.51
N GLU A 180 -8.09 22.69 21.26
CA GLU A 180 -7.49 21.76 20.33
C GLU A 180 -6.74 22.46 19.22
N ILE A 181 -5.63 21.86 18.78
CA ILE A 181 -4.75 22.41 17.76
C ILE A 181 -4.18 21.30 16.87
N GLY A 182 -3.98 21.61 15.59
CA GLY A 182 -3.11 20.83 14.73
C GLY A 182 -1.67 21.31 14.86
N ILE A 183 -0.70 20.41 14.89
CA ILE A 183 0.73 20.73 15.02
C ILE A 183 1.57 19.94 14.03
N ALA A 184 2.64 20.56 13.56
CA ALA A 184 3.68 19.91 12.77
C ALA A 184 5.01 20.65 12.96
N CYS A 185 6.12 19.95 12.72
CA CYS A 185 7.46 20.50 12.82
C CYS A 185 8.16 20.41 11.45
N ASP A 186 8.83 21.49 11.07
CA ASP A 186 9.64 21.57 9.87
C ASP A 186 11.09 21.23 10.25
N PHE A 187 11.55 20.05 9.85
CA PHE A 187 12.91 19.57 10.13
C PHE A 187 13.66 19.19 8.85
N SER A 188 14.98 19.37 8.88
CA SER A 188 15.89 19.26 7.73
C SER A 188 15.99 17.88 7.08
N SER A 189 15.66 16.83 7.83
CA SER A 189 15.74 15.46 7.37
C SER A 189 14.76 14.58 8.14
N ASP A 190 14.49 13.40 7.58
CA ASP A 190 13.68 12.38 8.24
C ASP A 190 14.34 11.82 9.53
N HIS A 191 15.64 12.11 9.78
CA HIS A 191 16.36 11.74 11.00
C HIS A 191 16.20 12.79 12.11
N TYR A 192 15.06 12.78 12.78
CA TYR A 192 14.62 13.86 13.66
C TYR A 192 15.43 14.06 14.95
N TYR A 193 16.24 13.09 15.40
CA TYR A 193 17.07 13.25 16.62
C TYR A 193 18.11 14.37 16.45
N GLU A 194 18.83 14.41 15.32
CA GLU A 194 19.86 15.43 15.04
C GLU A 194 19.41 16.52 14.06
N SER A 195 18.21 16.39 13.46
CA SER A 195 17.75 17.35 12.46
C SER A 195 17.71 18.79 12.96
N GLU A 196 18.12 19.72 12.09
CA GLU A 196 17.89 21.16 12.27
C GLU A 196 16.37 21.40 12.20
N ILE A 197 15.82 22.15 13.15
CA ILE A 197 14.42 22.57 13.13
C ILE A 197 14.36 23.96 12.50
N PHE A 198 13.53 24.12 11.48
CA PHE A 198 13.32 25.40 10.80
C PHE A 198 12.13 26.18 11.36
N GLY A 199 11.14 25.48 11.92
CA GLY A 199 9.98 26.08 12.55
C GLY A 199 8.87 25.09 12.87
N LEU A 200 7.79 25.61 13.41
CA LEU A 200 6.59 24.87 13.79
C LEU A 200 5.38 25.47 13.07
N ALA A 201 4.47 24.60 12.64
CA ALA A 201 3.17 25.01 12.13
C ALA A 201 2.05 24.65 13.10
N PHE A 202 1.03 25.52 13.13
CA PHE A 202 -0.11 25.38 14.01
C PHE A 202 -1.41 25.60 13.23
N LYS A 203 -2.37 24.68 13.36
CA LYS A 203 -3.77 24.88 12.96
C LYS A 203 -4.58 25.20 14.20
N ILE A 204 -5.03 26.44 14.32
CA ILE A 204 -5.81 26.94 15.46
C ILE A 204 -7.12 27.52 14.94
N ALA A 205 -8.24 26.93 15.36
CA ALA A 205 -9.55 27.24 14.80
C ALA A 205 -9.49 27.21 13.25
N GLU A 206 -9.95 28.27 12.58
CA GLU A 206 -9.95 28.35 11.12
C GLU A 206 -8.60 28.77 10.49
N HIS A 207 -7.60 29.12 11.30
CA HIS A 207 -6.34 29.69 10.81
C HIS A 207 -5.16 28.73 10.88
N GLN A 208 -4.22 28.90 9.94
CA GLN A 208 -2.97 28.18 9.81
C GLN A 208 -1.83 29.16 10.04
N TYR A 209 -0.93 28.81 10.94
CA TYR A 209 0.21 29.64 11.32
C TYR A 209 1.51 28.88 11.10
N TYR A 210 2.55 29.60 10.71
CA TYR A 210 3.93 29.13 10.72
C TYR A 210 4.78 30.05 11.58
N MET A 211 5.57 29.49 12.49
CA MET A 211 6.50 30.23 13.32
C MET A 211 7.91 29.67 13.12
N SER A 212 8.87 30.55 12.82
CA SER A 212 10.28 30.13 12.69
C SER A 212 10.81 29.57 14.01
N TYR A 213 11.82 28.72 13.93
CA TYR A 213 12.44 28.10 15.10
C TYR A 213 12.91 29.13 16.14
N GLU A 214 13.60 30.18 15.70
CA GLU A 214 14.08 31.25 16.57
C GLU A 214 12.93 31.93 17.35
N ASN A 215 11.79 32.17 16.69
CA ASN A 215 10.63 32.76 17.34
C ASN A 215 9.96 31.77 18.30
N CYS A 216 9.92 30.47 17.95
CA CYS A 216 9.38 29.44 18.84
C CYS A 216 10.12 29.37 20.17
N LEU A 217 11.46 29.51 20.15
CA LEU A 217 12.27 29.52 21.38
C LEU A 217 12.11 30.80 22.21
N LYS A 218 11.82 31.93 21.57
CA LYS A 218 11.64 33.22 22.25
C LYS A 218 10.26 33.39 22.86
N ASP A 219 9.23 32.74 22.31
CA ASP A 219 7.86 32.85 22.79
C ASP A 219 7.52 31.74 23.80
N PRO A 220 7.41 32.06 25.12
CA PRO A 220 7.11 31.05 26.13
C PRO A 220 5.75 30.37 25.91
N THR A 221 4.83 31.02 25.18
CA THR A 221 3.50 30.44 24.93
C THR A 221 3.56 29.18 24.07
N VAL A 222 4.59 29.00 23.23
CA VAL A 222 4.77 27.77 22.47
C VAL A 222 4.94 26.58 23.42
N LYS A 223 5.84 26.71 24.40
CA LYS A 223 6.05 25.69 25.44
C LYS A 223 4.79 25.48 26.27
N GLU A 224 4.16 26.56 26.74
CA GLU A 224 2.93 26.49 27.54
C GLU A 224 1.82 25.69 26.85
N ILE A 225 1.61 25.89 25.55
CA ILE A 225 0.57 25.19 24.78
C ILE A 225 0.95 23.73 24.57
N LEU A 226 2.17 23.45 24.12
CA LEU A 226 2.61 22.10 23.81
C LEU A 226 2.59 21.20 25.06
N GLU A 227 2.94 21.75 26.23
CA GLU A 227 2.92 21.05 27.52
C GLU A 227 1.55 21.04 28.21
N ASN A 228 0.55 21.77 27.71
CA ASN A 228 -0.77 21.78 28.33
C ASN A 228 -1.60 20.55 27.93
N GLU A 229 -1.68 19.55 28.81
CA GLU A 229 -2.43 18.31 28.57
C GLU A 229 -3.93 18.51 28.30
N LYS A 230 -4.53 19.65 28.72
CA LYS A 230 -5.94 19.96 28.47
C LYS A 230 -6.22 20.42 27.04
N ILE A 231 -5.19 20.82 26.30
CA ILE A 231 -5.29 21.15 24.87
C ILE A 231 -4.97 19.88 24.08
N ALA A 232 -5.92 19.41 23.27
CA ALA A 232 -5.73 18.25 22.42
C ALA A 232 -4.85 18.58 21.20
N LYS A 233 -3.81 17.79 20.95
CA LYS A 233 -2.87 17.95 19.83
C LYS A 233 -3.12 16.87 18.80
N TYR A 234 -3.25 17.32 17.55
CA TYR A 234 -3.39 16.48 16.37
C TYR A 234 -2.15 16.72 15.50
N GLY A 235 -1.43 15.67 15.12
CA GLY A 235 -0.21 15.83 14.32
C GLY A 235 0.04 14.68 13.37
N TYR A 236 1.08 14.85 12.58
CA TYR A 236 1.65 13.82 11.72
C TYR A 236 3.03 13.47 12.26
N ASP A 237 3.22 12.20 12.63
CA ASP A 237 4.45 11.72 13.29
C ASP A 237 4.83 12.54 14.54
N LEU A 238 3.95 12.49 15.53
CA LEU A 238 4.11 13.15 16.82
C LEU A 238 5.33 12.63 17.57
N LYS A 239 5.72 11.37 17.36
CA LYS A 239 6.94 10.80 17.96
C LYS A 239 8.17 11.55 17.49
N ALA A 240 8.32 11.73 16.17
CA ALA A 240 9.41 12.52 15.60
C ALA A 240 9.45 13.93 16.18
N MET A 241 8.28 14.58 16.30
CA MET A 241 8.17 15.91 16.88
C MET A 241 8.55 15.95 18.38
N MET A 242 8.14 14.95 19.17
CA MET A 242 8.50 14.83 20.59
C MET A 242 10.01 14.71 20.77
N VAL A 243 10.66 13.85 19.99
CA VAL A 243 12.11 13.64 20.07
C VAL A 243 12.86 14.88 19.62
N ALA A 244 12.45 15.51 18.50
CA ALA A 244 13.09 16.70 17.98
C ALA A 244 13.03 17.89 18.96
N LEU A 245 11.90 18.07 19.66
CA LEU A 245 11.69 19.17 20.60
C LEU A 245 12.26 18.91 22.01
N ALA A 246 12.59 17.66 22.34
CA ALA A 246 13.18 17.31 23.63
C ALA A 246 14.52 18.02 23.88
N LYS A 247 15.32 18.28 22.83
CA LYS A 247 16.59 19.01 22.92
C LYS A 247 16.43 20.45 23.44
N GLU A 248 15.25 21.02 23.27
CA GLU A 248 14.88 22.36 23.74
C GLU A 248 14.11 22.31 25.07
N ASN A 249 14.05 21.15 25.72
CA ASN A 249 13.29 20.89 26.94
C ASN A 249 11.80 21.26 26.78
N ILE A 250 11.21 20.95 25.63
CA ILE A 250 9.78 21.13 25.34
C ILE A 250 9.14 19.74 25.25
N GLU A 251 8.19 19.46 26.12
CA GLU A 251 7.44 18.19 26.12
C GLU A 251 6.08 18.35 25.42
N ILE A 252 5.69 17.40 24.56
CA ILE A 252 4.35 17.42 23.94
C ILE A 252 3.39 16.60 24.79
N LYS A 253 2.48 17.28 25.49
CA LYS A 253 1.39 16.67 26.26
C LYS A 253 0.07 16.84 25.54
N GLY A 254 -0.92 16.01 25.88
CA GLY A 254 -2.24 16.08 25.25
C GLY A 254 -2.26 15.64 23.78
N ALA A 255 -1.26 14.86 23.33
CA ALA A 255 -1.27 14.18 22.04
C ALA A 255 -2.52 13.28 21.94
N LYS A 256 -3.47 13.66 21.07
CA LYS A 256 -4.77 13.00 20.93
C LYS A 256 -4.87 12.17 19.65
N PHE A 257 -4.13 12.55 18.61
CA PHE A 257 -4.19 11.87 17.32
C PHE A 257 -2.88 12.03 16.56
N ASP A 258 -2.33 10.88 16.15
CA ASP A 258 -1.24 10.81 15.18
C ASP A 258 -1.77 10.24 13.85
N LEU A 259 -1.69 11.06 12.80
CA LEU A 259 -2.19 10.71 11.47
C LEU A 259 -1.42 9.53 10.84
N LEU A 260 -0.12 9.41 11.11
CA LEU A 260 0.69 8.31 10.59
C LEU A 260 0.23 6.98 11.19
N ILE A 261 0.09 6.93 12.51
CA ILE A 261 -0.37 5.73 13.23
C ILE A 261 -1.80 5.37 12.85
N ALA A 262 -2.70 6.35 12.79
CA ALA A 262 -4.09 6.11 12.41
C ALA A 262 -4.18 5.51 11.00
N THR A 263 -3.41 6.03 10.05
CA THR A 263 -3.43 5.52 8.67
C THR A 263 -2.80 4.14 8.57
N TYR A 264 -1.73 3.87 9.34
CA TYR A 264 -1.11 2.55 9.40
C TYR A 264 -2.09 1.45 9.88
N LEU A 265 -2.94 1.76 10.87
CA LEU A 265 -3.98 0.83 11.32
C LEU A 265 -5.11 0.63 10.29
N LEU A 266 -5.37 1.64 9.44
CA LEU A 266 -6.33 1.52 8.34
C LEU A 266 -5.76 0.71 7.18
N ASP A 267 -4.48 0.90 6.85
CA ASP A 267 -3.77 0.17 5.80
C ASP A 267 -2.26 0.10 6.09
N SER A 268 -1.80 -1.05 6.58
CA SER A 268 -0.38 -1.28 6.89
C SER A 268 0.50 -1.55 5.67
N SER A 269 -0.09 -1.63 4.47
CA SER A 269 0.65 -1.77 3.20
C SER A 269 0.99 -0.43 2.56
N LEU A 270 0.36 0.66 3.04
CA LEU A 270 0.59 2.00 2.53
C LEU A 270 2.02 2.46 2.85
N LYS A 271 2.60 3.26 1.94
CA LYS A 271 3.85 3.97 2.25
C LYS A 271 3.59 5.04 3.30
N ASN A 272 4.49 5.13 4.27
CA ASN A 272 4.41 6.08 5.40
C ASN A 272 4.70 7.54 5.03
N SER A 273 4.71 7.92 3.76
CA SER A 273 4.94 9.32 3.39
C SER A 273 3.65 10.13 3.48
N PHE A 274 3.76 11.38 3.92
CA PHE A 274 2.62 12.30 4.02
C PHE A 274 1.77 12.34 2.74
N ASN A 275 2.38 12.47 1.56
CA ASN A 275 1.66 12.50 0.29
C ASN A 275 0.89 11.20 0.02
N SER A 276 1.45 10.03 0.38
CA SER A 276 0.76 8.74 0.22
C SER A 276 -0.47 8.65 1.12
N ILE A 277 -0.36 9.15 2.35
CA ILE A 277 -1.48 9.23 3.31
C ILE A 277 -2.55 10.20 2.82
N MET A 278 -2.16 11.36 2.27
CA MET A 278 -3.12 12.29 1.66
C MET A 278 -3.89 11.63 0.52
N HIS A 279 -3.19 10.92 -0.38
CA HIS A 279 -3.84 10.20 -1.47
C HIS A 279 -4.81 9.11 -0.99
N PHE A 280 -4.47 8.41 0.11
CA PHE A 280 -5.38 7.45 0.74
C PHE A 280 -6.70 8.11 1.18
N PHE A 281 -6.65 9.32 1.73
CA PHE A 281 -7.85 10.11 2.07
C PHE A 281 -8.47 10.85 0.87
N GLY A 282 -7.92 10.66 -0.32
CA GLY A 282 -8.36 11.24 -1.57
C GLY A 282 -7.99 12.70 -1.77
N ILE A 283 -6.96 13.17 -1.08
CA ILE A 283 -6.38 14.50 -1.18
C ILE A 283 -5.17 14.40 -2.11
N ASP A 284 -5.09 15.32 -3.05
CA ASP A 284 -4.00 15.39 -4.03
C ASP A 284 -3.25 16.70 -3.79
N LEU A 285 -2.10 16.61 -3.13
CA LEU A 285 -1.27 17.76 -2.84
C LEU A 285 -0.38 18.07 -4.04
N LYS A 286 -0.45 19.30 -4.53
CA LYS A 286 0.50 19.77 -5.53
C LYS A 286 1.87 19.88 -4.87
N GLU A 287 2.84 19.13 -5.37
CA GLU A 287 4.24 19.32 -4.99
C GLU A 287 4.69 20.69 -5.50
N LYS A 288 5.23 21.51 -4.60
CA LYS A 288 5.87 22.77 -4.95
C LYS A 288 7.37 22.52 -4.99
N GLU A 289 8.04 22.93 -6.06
CA GLU A 289 9.50 22.97 -6.07
C GLU A 289 9.95 23.97 -5.00
N ILE A 290 10.58 23.44 -3.95
CA ILE A 290 11.21 24.25 -2.92
C ILE A 290 12.39 24.96 -3.59
N SER A 291 12.48 26.28 -3.40
CA SER A 291 13.61 27.05 -3.89
C SER A 291 14.91 26.52 -3.26
N LEU A 292 16.00 26.44 -4.02
CA LEU A 292 17.33 26.06 -3.49
C LEU A 292 17.80 26.92 -2.31
N PHE A 293 17.16 28.08 -2.08
CA PHE A 293 17.46 29.02 -1.01
C PHE A 293 16.52 28.89 0.21
N GLU A 294 15.43 28.12 0.09
CA GLU A 294 14.52 27.86 1.21
C GLU A 294 15.00 26.64 1.97
N LYS A 295 15.30 26.82 3.26
CA LYS A 295 15.83 25.74 4.10
C LYS A 295 14.80 24.65 4.43
N GLY A 296 13.51 24.99 4.51
CA GLY A 296 12.42 24.09 4.88
C GLY A 296 11.16 24.31 4.05
N ASP A 297 10.17 23.44 4.25
CA ASP A 297 8.89 23.46 3.50
C ASP A 297 7.76 23.94 4.41
N LYS A 298 7.67 25.27 4.57
CA LYS A 298 6.66 25.92 5.41
C LYS A 298 5.23 25.54 5.01
N LEU A 299 4.97 25.47 3.70
CA LEU A 299 3.65 25.15 3.16
C LEU A 299 3.27 23.71 3.50
N LYS A 300 4.15 22.74 3.22
CA LYS A 300 3.91 21.33 3.56
C LYS A 300 3.76 21.13 5.06
N THR A 301 4.54 21.85 5.87
CA THR A 301 4.42 21.79 7.35
C THR A 301 3.06 22.34 7.80
N ALA A 302 2.59 23.46 7.23
CA ALA A 302 1.25 23.97 7.50
C ALA A 302 0.14 23.00 7.03
N GLN A 303 0.33 22.35 5.89
CA GLN A 303 -0.57 21.29 5.39
C GLN A 303 -0.62 20.10 6.36
N MET A 304 0.53 19.65 6.90
CA MET A 304 0.60 18.58 7.89
C MET A 304 -0.20 18.93 9.14
N ALA A 305 0.00 20.12 9.72
CA ALA A 305 -0.75 20.58 10.89
C ALA A 305 -2.26 20.67 10.61
N PHE A 306 -2.64 21.20 9.44
CA PHE A 306 -4.02 21.30 9.01
C PHE A 306 -4.69 19.93 8.86
N TYR A 307 -4.12 19.07 8.01
CA TYR A 307 -4.73 17.79 7.67
C TYR A 307 -4.73 16.80 8.82
N ALA A 308 -3.72 16.81 9.69
CA ALA A 308 -3.75 16.00 10.91
C ALA A 308 -4.99 16.29 11.77
N LYS A 309 -5.44 17.55 11.81
CA LYS A 309 -6.64 17.96 12.53
C LYS A 309 -7.93 17.71 11.75
N GLU A 310 -8.00 18.10 10.48
CA GLU A 310 -9.22 17.98 9.67
C GLU A 310 -9.57 16.53 9.27
N ILE A 311 -8.57 15.66 9.16
CA ILE A 311 -8.79 14.24 8.82
C ILE A 311 -9.24 13.44 10.05
N TYR A 312 -8.93 13.88 11.26
CA TYR A 312 -9.21 13.13 12.49
C TYR A 312 -10.67 12.60 12.58
N PRO A 313 -11.73 13.39 12.34
CA PRO A 313 -13.09 12.87 12.41
C PRO A 313 -13.34 11.70 11.45
N LYS A 314 -12.85 11.80 10.21
CA LYS A 314 -12.97 10.76 9.19
C LYS A 314 -12.12 9.53 9.54
N ALA A 315 -10.86 9.72 9.91
CA ALA A 315 -9.98 8.62 10.32
C ALA A 315 -10.53 7.87 11.54
N LYS A 316 -11.06 8.60 12.53
CA LYS A 316 -11.72 8.00 13.69
C LYS A 316 -12.94 7.17 13.29
N GLU A 317 -13.79 7.69 12.40
CA GLU A 317 -14.95 6.95 11.90
C GLU A 317 -14.52 5.65 11.21
N GLU A 318 -13.51 5.70 10.34
CA GLU A 318 -12.99 4.52 9.65
C GLU A 318 -12.36 3.51 10.62
N LEU A 319 -11.60 3.96 11.63
CA LEU A 319 -11.04 3.11 12.67
C LEU A 319 -12.13 2.42 13.50
N LEU A 320 -13.23 3.12 13.78
CA LEU A 320 -14.40 2.54 14.47
C LEU A 320 -15.08 1.48 13.60
N LYS A 321 -15.20 1.69 12.28
CA LYS A 321 -15.81 0.71 11.35
C LYS A 321 -15.05 -0.61 11.33
N ILE A 322 -13.72 -0.59 11.46
CA ILE A 322 -12.88 -1.81 11.47
C ILE A 322 -12.57 -2.33 12.88
N GLY A 323 -13.09 -1.69 13.94
CA GLY A 323 -12.84 -2.09 15.33
C GLY A 323 -11.42 -1.80 15.85
N ALA A 324 -10.65 -0.93 15.19
CA ALA A 324 -9.26 -0.64 15.53
C ALA A 324 -9.08 0.63 16.40
N PHE A 325 -10.17 1.34 16.72
CA PHE A 325 -10.08 2.59 17.47
C PHE A 325 -9.59 2.40 18.93
N GLU A 326 -9.99 1.31 19.59
CA GLU A 326 -9.52 0.98 20.94
C GLU A 326 -8.01 0.65 20.94
N LEU A 327 -7.55 -0.14 19.97
CA LEU A 327 -6.13 -0.41 19.75
C LEU A 327 -5.34 0.89 19.51
N PHE A 328 -5.89 1.80 18.70
CA PHE A 328 -5.30 3.11 18.45
C PHE A 328 -5.16 3.94 19.73
N GLU A 329 -6.25 4.08 20.49
CA GLU A 329 -6.33 4.99 21.64
C GLU A 329 -5.61 4.44 22.88
N GLU A 330 -5.71 3.13 23.14
CA GLU A 330 -5.22 2.52 24.38
C GLU A 330 -3.84 1.87 24.27
N LEU A 331 -3.40 1.52 23.06
CA LEU A 331 -2.08 0.90 22.84
C LEU A 331 -1.15 1.81 22.04
N GLU A 332 -1.51 2.14 20.79
CA GLU A 332 -0.56 2.77 19.87
C GLU A 332 -0.23 4.22 20.23
N MET A 333 -1.22 5.03 20.60
CA MET A 333 -1.01 6.43 21.01
C MET A 333 -0.19 6.56 22.32
N PRO A 334 -0.44 5.76 23.37
CA PRO A 334 0.44 5.74 24.55
C PRO A 334 1.86 5.25 24.23
N LEU A 335 2.00 4.26 23.35
CA LEU A 335 3.29 3.69 22.96
C LEU A 335 4.21 4.74 22.30
N ILE A 336 3.67 5.70 21.55
CA ILE A 336 4.44 6.83 20.99
C ILE A 336 5.30 7.51 22.07
N ARG A 337 4.73 7.78 23.25
CA ARG A 337 5.43 8.48 24.34
C ARG A 337 6.56 7.63 24.92
N VAL A 338 6.32 6.32 25.06
CA VAL A 338 7.31 5.37 25.55
C VAL A 338 8.49 5.28 24.58
N LEU A 339 8.21 5.15 23.28
CA LEU A 339 9.25 5.07 22.25
C LEU A 339 10.01 6.39 22.11
N ALA A 340 9.34 7.53 22.18
CA ALA A 340 10.00 8.84 22.21
C ALA A 340 10.95 8.95 23.42
N ALA A 341 10.52 8.53 24.61
CA ALA A 341 11.38 8.55 25.80
C ALA A 341 12.61 7.63 25.65
N MET A 342 12.43 6.44 25.06
CA MET A 342 13.54 5.52 24.75
C MET A 342 14.52 6.12 23.74
N GLU A 343 14.00 6.77 22.69
CA GLU A 343 14.81 7.46 21.67
C GLU A 343 15.58 8.64 22.25
N ILE A 344 14.96 9.44 23.12
CA ILE A 344 15.59 10.60 23.77
C ILE A 344 16.69 10.14 24.73
N GLU A 345 16.45 9.11 25.53
CA GLU A 345 17.43 8.60 26.50
C GLU A 345 18.64 7.97 25.79
N GLY A 346 18.39 7.22 24.72
CA GLY A 346 19.40 6.46 23.99
C GLY A 346 20.01 5.32 24.79
N PHE A 347 21.01 4.65 24.22
CA PHE A 347 21.74 3.59 24.90
C PHE A 347 23.26 3.75 24.74
N PRO A 348 24.06 3.76 25.84
CA PRO A 348 25.51 3.96 25.73
C PRO A 348 26.24 2.79 25.04
N LEU A 349 27.25 3.14 24.23
CA LEU A 349 28.08 2.18 23.52
C LEU A 349 29.57 2.45 23.77
N ASP A 350 30.29 1.45 24.29
CA ASP A 350 31.73 1.53 24.45
C ASP A 350 32.43 1.21 23.13
N ILE A 351 32.83 2.28 22.42
CA ILE A 351 33.58 2.20 21.17
C ILE A 351 34.93 1.48 21.36
N THR A 352 35.57 1.60 22.53
CA THR A 352 36.88 0.98 22.79
C THR A 352 36.73 -0.53 22.86
N THR A 353 35.77 -1.00 23.65
CA THR A 353 35.43 -2.43 23.74
C THR A 353 34.96 -2.98 22.39
N LEU A 354 34.16 -2.21 21.64
CA LEU A 354 33.71 -2.61 20.31
C LEU A 354 34.88 -2.74 19.31
N ASN A 355 35.86 -1.83 19.36
CA ASN A 355 37.06 -1.89 18.53
C ASN A 355 37.92 -3.11 18.86
N HIS A 356 38.09 -3.41 20.15
CA HIS A 356 38.84 -4.58 20.59
C HIS A 356 38.27 -5.88 20.02
N PHE A 357 36.95 -6.07 20.13
CA PHE A 357 36.27 -7.23 19.51
C PHE A 357 36.35 -7.20 17.99
N GLY A 358 36.30 -6.00 17.40
CA GLY A 358 36.51 -5.80 15.96
C GLY A 358 37.86 -6.32 15.48
N ASP A 359 38.93 -6.10 16.24
CA ASP A 359 40.27 -6.55 15.89
C ASP A 359 40.39 -8.08 16.02
N GLU A 360 39.82 -8.69 17.07
CA GLU A 360 39.73 -10.15 17.18
C GLU A 360 38.98 -10.78 15.99
N PHE A 361 37.89 -10.15 15.55
CA PHE A 361 37.13 -10.64 14.39
C PHE A 361 37.91 -10.49 13.08
N LYS A 362 38.69 -9.41 12.93
CA LYS A 362 39.56 -9.21 11.76
C LYS A 362 40.67 -10.25 11.68
N GLU A 363 41.27 -10.62 12.83
CA GLU A 363 42.26 -11.70 12.89
C GLU A 363 41.67 -13.04 12.44
N LYS A 364 40.50 -13.41 12.98
CA LYS A 364 39.79 -14.62 12.54
C LYS A 364 39.42 -14.59 11.07
N LEU A 365 38.97 -13.44 10.56
CA LEU A 365 38.64 -13.28 9.15
C LEU A 365 39.86 -13.48 8.25
N ALA A 366 41.04 -12.98 8.66
CA ALA A 366 42.29 -13.16 7.94
C ALA A 366 42.72 -14.64 7.89
N LEU A 367 42.61 -15.36 9.01
CA LEU A 367 42.88 -16.80 9.06
C LEU A 367 41.95 -17.59 8.13
N LEU A 368 40.64 -17.35 8.20
CA LEU A 368 39.65 -17.99 7.33
C LEU A 368 39.90 -17.68 5.84
N THR A 369 40.37 -16.47 5.54
CA THR A 369 40.72 -16.07 4.17
C THR A 369 41.86 -16.94 3.61
N GLU A 370 42.93 -17.13 4.36
CA GLU A 370 44.05 -17.97 3.94
C GLU A 370 43.66 -19.45 3.86
N GLU A 371 42.83 -19.95 4.79
CA GLU A 371 42.29 -21.31 4.72
C GLU A 371 41.42 -21.53 3.46
N ILE A 372 40.55 -20.57 3.13
CA ILE A 372 39.72 -20.64 1.92
C ILE A 372 40.61 -20.65 0.67
N TYR A 373 41.60 -19.76 0.59
CA TYR A 373 42.55 -19.73 -0.54
C TYR A 373 43.33 -21.04 -0.66
N GLY A 374 43.74 -21.65 0.46
CA GLY A 374 44.41 -22.95 0.46
C GLY A 374 43.50 -24.09 -0.04
N LEU A 375 42.23 -24.09 0.34
CA LEU A 375 41.27 -25.12 -0.09
C LEU A 375 40.90 -25.02 -1.58
N VAL A 376 40.89 -23.81 -2.15
CA VAL A 376 40.56 -23.61 -3.57
C VAL A 376 41.78 -23.41 -4.47
N ASN A 377 42.98 -23.30 -3.89
CA ASN A 377 44.25 -23.01 -4.55
C ASN A 377 44.24 -21.73 -5.41
N GLU A 378 43.48 -20.72 -5.00
CA GLU A 378 43.33 -19.47 -5.76
C GLU A 378 42.95 -18.30 -4.86
N LYS A 379 43.49 -17.11 -5.17
CA LYS A 379 43.11 -15.87 -4.50
C LYS A 379 42.01 -15.16 -5.29
N PHE A 380 40.93 -14.80 -4.61
CA PHE A 380 39.79 -14.10 -5.18
C PHE A 380 39.08 -13.28 -4.10
N ASN A 381 38.17 -12.39 -4.49
CA ASN A 381 37.38 -11.64 -3.52
C ASN A 381 36.22 -12.50 -2.99
N ILE A 382 36.40 -13.04 -1.78
CA ILE A 382 35.41 -13.90 -1.08
C ILE A 382 34.11 -13.14 -0.79
N ALA A 383 34.18 -11.83 -0.58
CA ALA A 383 33.00 -10.99 -0.34
C ALA A 383 32.18 -10.74 -1.63
N SER A 384 32.74 -10.98 -2.82
CA SER A 384 32.03 -10.80 -4.09
C SER A 384 31.19 -12.04 -4.44
N PRO A 385 29.84 -11.93 -4.47
CA PRO A 385 28.98 -13.07 -4.79
C PRO A 385 29.26 -13.67 -6.17
N LYS A 386 29.69 -12.84 -7.13
CA LYS A 386 30.02 -13.24 -8.50
C LYS A 386 31.28 -14.09 -8.53
N GLN A 387 32.38 -13.61 -7.94
CA GLN A 387 33.64 -14.35 -7.93
C GLN A 387 33.51 -15.64 -7.12
N LEU A 388 32.85 -15.57 -5.97
CA LEU A 388 32.56 -16.75 -5.16
C LEU A 388 31.70 -17.77 -5.95
N GLY A 389 30.68 -17.30 -6.66
CA GLY A 389 29.85 -18.17 -7.51
C GLY A 389 30.64 -18.88 -8.59
N ASP A 390 31.55 -18.19 -9.27
CA ASP A 390 32.44 -18.80 -10.27
C ASP A 390 33.34 -19.88 -9.65
N ILE A 391 33.93 -19.64 -8.48
CA ILE A 391 34.74 -20.65 -7.79
C ILE A 391 33.90 -21.87 -7.42
N LEU A 392 32.74 -21.67 -6.78
CA LEU A 392 31.92 -22.77 -6.28
C LEU A 392 31.29 -23.60 -7.39
N PHE A 393 30.73 -22.96 -8.42
CA PHE A 393 29.90 -23.65 -9.41
C PHE A 393 30.67 -24.01 -10.69
N ASN A 394 31.59 -23.14 -11.15
CA ASN A 394 32.33 -23.38 -12.38
C ASN A 394 33.64 -24.13 -12.15
N LYS A 395 34.42 -23.76 -11.12
CA LYS A 395 35.72 -24.40 -10.85
C LYS A 395 35.60 -25.67 -10.01
N LEU A 396 34.90 -25.60 -8.87
CA LEU A 396 34.70 -26.77 -8.01
C LEU A 396 33.55 -27.67 -8.48
N GLY A 397 32.69 -27.18 -9.39
CA GLY A 397 31.62 -27.98 -9.98
C GLY A 397 30.50 -28.36 -9.02
N LEU A 398 30.33 -27.64 -7.91
CA LEU A 398 29.30 -27.92 -6.91
C LEU A 398 27.91 -27.67 -7.50
N LYS A 399 26.94 -28.53 -7.17
CA LYS A 399 25.59 -28.47 -7.73
C LYS A 399 24.56 -28.29 -6.61
N PRO A 400 23.97 -27.09 -6.44
CA PRO A 400 22.94 -26.90 -5.44
C PRO A 400 21.67 -27.69 -5.80
N LYS A 401 20.89 -28.05 -4.78
CA LYS A 401 19.60 -28.74 -4.96
C LYS A 401 18.58 -27.87 -5.73
N THR A 402 18.69 -26.56 -5.58
CA THR A 402 17.85 -25.58 -6.30
C THR A 402 18.42 -25.28 -7.69
N LYS A 403 17.55 -25.07 -8.69
CA LYS A 403 17.97 -24.75 -10.08
C LYS A 403 18.71 -23.41 -10.20
N LYS A 404 18.61 -22.52 -9.19
CA LYS A 404 19.19 -21.18 -9.24
C LYS A 404 20.56 -21.19 -8.57
N LEU A 405 21.60 -20.95 -9.36
CA LEU A 405 22.95 -20.73 -8.85
C LEU A 405 22.98 -19.43 -8.05
N SER A 406 23.09 -19.56 -6.73
CA SER A 406 23.11 -18.45 -5.77
C SER A 406 24.12 -18.76 -4.69
N THR A 407 24.80 -17.74 -4.19
CA THR A 407 25.65 -17.87 -3.00
C THR A 407 24.90 -17.33 -1.79
N SER A 408 23.62 -17.64 -1.59
CA SER A 408 22.88 -17.27 -0.36
C SER A 408 23.22 -18.25 0.77
N ASN A 409 23.01 -17.86 2.04
CA ASN A 409 23.26 -18.77 3.17
C ASN A 409 22.46 -20.07 3.06
N GLU A 410 21.20 -20.01 2.61
CA GLU A 410 20.37 -21.20 2.38
C GLU A 410 21.01 -22.16 1.37
N VAL A 411 21.48 -21.65 0.22
CA VAL A 411 22.13 -22.48 -0.80
C VAL A 411 23.50 -22.99 -0.36
N LEU A 412 24.25 -22.21 0.42
CA LEU A 412 25.50 -22.69 1.01
C LEU A 412 25.25 -23.78 2.04
N GLN A 413 24.17 -23.70 2.83
CA GLN A 413 23.83 -24.73 3.81
C GLN A 413 23.51 -26.07 3.13
N ASP A 414 22.84 -26.03 1.97
CA ASP A 414 22.58 -27.23 1.15
C ASP A 414 23.86 -27.90 0.64
N LEU A 415 24.96 -27.16 0.53
CA LEU A 415 26.24 -27.61 -0.01
C LEU A 415 27.28 -27.92 1.07
N ILE A 416 26.91 -27.86 2.35
CA ILE A 416 27.86 -27.90 3.46
C ILE A 416 28.68 -29.20 3.49
N ASP A 417 28.05 -30.32 3.10
CA ASP A 417 28.66 -31.66 3.08
C ASP A 417 29.42 -31.94 1.77
N GLU A 418 29.26 -31.11 0.74
CA GLU A 418 29.87 -31.32 -0.59
C GLU A 418 31.33 -30.88 -0.64
N HIS A 419 31.71 -29.85 0.12
CA HIS A 419 33.09 -29.38 0.17
C HIS A 419 33.43 -28.63 1.47
N PRO A 420 34.58 -28.92 2.13
CA PRO A 420 34.98 -28.26 3.39
C PRO A 420 35.04 -26.72 3.33
N VAL A 421 35.30 -26.17 2.13
CA VAL A 421 35.35 -24.72 1.90
C VAL A 421 34.02 -24.03 2.21
N ILE A 422 32.89 -24.73 2.07
CA ILE A 422 31.56 -24.15 2.26
C ILE A 422 31.35 -23.72 3.71
N SER A 423 31.70 -24.58 4.66
CA SER A 423 31.66 -24.23 6.10
C SER A 423 32.52 -23.00 6.40
N LYS A 424 33.71 -22.91 5.80
CA LYS A 424 34.63 -21.78 5.99
C LYS A 424 34.10 -20.48 5.38
N ILE A 425 33.43 -20.55 4.23
CA ILE A 425 32.78 -19.40 3.59
C ILE A 425 31.61 -18.87 4.43
N ILE A 426 30.79 -19.77 5.00
CA ILE A 426 29.69 -19.38 5.89
C ILE A 426 30.25 -18.65 7.11
N GLU A 427 31.31 -19.18 7.72
CA GLU A 427 32.00 -18.57 8.85
C GLU A 427 32.63 -17.22 8.49
N TYR A 428 33.33 -17.13 7.35
CA TYR A 428 33.90 -15.88 6.83
C TYR A 428 32.81 -14.80 6.69
N ARG A 429 31.67 -15.14 6.10
CA ARG A 429 30.56 -14.18 5.93
C ARG A 429 29.94 -13.74 7.24
N LYS A 430 29.89 -14.63 8.23
CA LYS A 430 29.46 -14.27 9.59
C LYS A 430 30.38 -13.18 10.15
N TYR A 431 31.69 -13.40 10.19
CA TYR A 431 32.64 -12.41 10.70
C TYR A 431 32.68 -11.12 9.87
N ALA A 432 32.64 -11.21 8.53
CA ALA A 432 32.59 -10.04 7.66
C ALA A 432 31.32 -9.19 7.92
N LYS A 433 30.17 -9.83 8.14
CA LYS A 433 28.92 -9.14 8.52
C LYS A 433 29.03 -8.52 9.92
N LEU A 434 29.58 -9.24 10.89
CA LEU A 434 29.77 -8.72 12.25
C LEU A 434 30.63 -7.44 12.25
N ILE A 435 31.73 -7.45 11.51
CA ILE A 435 32.61 -6.29 11.37
C ILE A 435 31.89 -5.14 10.64
N SER A 436 31.36 -5.39 9.45
CA SER A 436 30.78 -4.32 8.62
C SER A 436 29.49 -3.73 9.18
N THR A 437 28.59 -4.57 9.70
CA THR A 437 27.25 -4.15 10.15
C THR A 437 27.27 -3.65 11.59
N TYR A 438 28.04 -4.28 12.48
CA TYR A 438 27.99 -3.95 13.91
C TYR A 438 29.21 -3.18 14.37
N VAL A 439 30.43 -3.66 14.11
CA VAL A 439 31.64 -2.97 14.60
C VAL A 439 31.81 -1.62 13.92
N GLU A 440 31.92 -1.60 12.60
CA GLU A 440 32.10 -0.36 11.83
C GLU A 440 30.77 0.36 11.59
N GLY A 441 29.68 -0.41 11.48
CA GLY A 441 28.36 0.13 11.19
C GLY A 441 27.71 0.88 12.34
N LEU A 442 27.99 0.55 13.62
CA LEU A 442 27.40 1.25 14.77
C LEU A 442 28.16 2.53 15.16
N LYS A 443 29.47 2.63 14.89
CA LYS A 443 30.29 3.78 15.30
C LYS A 443 29.75 5.14 14.83
N PRO A 444 29.28 5.30 13.58
CA PRO A 444 28.76 6.60 13.11
C PRO A 444 27.46 7.02 13.80
N HIS A 445 26.77 6.10 14.48
CA HIS A 445 25.52 6.36 15.19
C HIS A 445 25.75 6.69 16.68
N VAL A 446 26.99 6.76 17.14
CA VAL A 446 27.30 7.22 18.50
C VAL A 446 27.34 8.75 18.50
N HIS A 447 26.43 9.36 19.25
CA HIS A 447 26.30 10.80 19.37
C HIS A 447 27.29 11.38 20.39
N LYS A 448 27.30 12.71 20.54
CA LYS A 448 28.26 13.43 21.39
C LYS A 448 28.17 13.08 22.88
N ASP A 449 27.02 12.57 23.31
CA ASP A 449 26.75 12.07 24.66
C ASP A 449 27.26 10.63 24.88
N GLY A 450 27.84 9.99 23.86
CA GLY A 450 28.35 8.62 23.93
C GLY A 450 27.27 7.55 23.78
N LYS A 451 26.06 7.92 23.34
CA LYS A 451 24.93 7.01 23.20
C LYS A 451 24.49 6.85 21.74
N ILE A 452 23.80 5.74 21.48
CA ILE A 452 23.05 5.51 20.25
C ILE A 452 21.58 5.86 20.48
N HIS A 453 21.01 6.67 19.60
CA HIS A 453 19.60 7.07 19.64
C HIS A 453 18.85 6.46 18.45
N ALA A 454 18.62 5.15 18.52
CA ALA A 454 17.94 4.41 17.45
C ALA A 454 16.47 4.79 17.35
N GLU A 455 15.97 4.94 16.13
CA GLU A 455 14.56 5.22 15.86
C GLU A 455 13.74 3.93 15.89
N PHE A 456 12.69 3.89 16.70
CA PHE A 456 11.73 2.79 16.78
C PHE A 456 10.47 3.14 15.98
N ASN A 457 10.27 2.47 14.85
CA ASN A 457 9.15 2.73 13.95
C ASN A 457 7.97 1.79 14.24
N GLN A 458 6.83 2.37 14.62
CA GLN A 458 5.55 1.66 14.78
C GLN A 458 4.91 1.34 13.42
N ALA A 459 4.90 2.30 12.50
CA ALA A 459 4.12 2.22 11.27
C ALA A 459 4.81 1.51 10.09
N LEU A 460 5.87 0.71 10.28
CA LEU A 460 6.66 0.19 9.14
C LEU A 460 6.37 -1.27 8.77
N THR A 461 6.23 -2.16 9.76
CA THR A 461 6.07 -3.60 9.47
C THR A 461 4.61 -3.94 9.24
N THR A 462 4.28 -4.87 8.34
CA THR A 462 2.87 -5.28 8.14
C THR A 462 2.32 -6.12 9.29
N THR A 463 3.21 -6.67 10.12
CA THR A 463 2.87 -7.59 11.22
C THR A 463 2.50 -6.90 12.55
N GLY A 464 2.62 -5.58 12.63
CA GLY A 464 2.45 -4.83 13.89
C GLY A 464 3.68 -4.81 14.80
N ARG A 465 4.80 -5.42 14.40
CA ARG A 465 6.05 -5.36 15.16
C ARG A 465 6.72 -4.00 14.99
N LEU A 466 7.35 -3.53 16.07
CA LEU A 466 8.31 -2.44 15.98
C LEU A 466 9.45 -2.83 15.05
N SER A 467 9.98 -1.85 14.34
CA SER A 467 11.26 -1.95 13.65
C SER A 467 12.22 -0.89 14.19
N SER A 468 13.53 -1.11 14.03
CA SER A 468 14.56 -0.15 14.45
C SER A 468 15.38 0.32 13.25
N SER A 469 15.60 1.63 13.15
CA SER A 469 16.46 2.28 12.15
C SER A 469 17.47 3.22 12.80
N ASN A 470 18.53 3.51 12.06
CA ASN A 470 19.53 4.52 12.42
C ASN A 470 20.15 4.39 13.83
N PRO A 471 20.69 3.20 14.22
CA PRO A 471 20.86 1.96 13.45
C PRO A 471 19.81 0.89 13.79
N ASN A 472 19.75 -0.18 13.01
CA ASN A 472 18.88 -1.32 13.34
C ASN A 472 19.48 -2.18 14.46
N LEU A 473 18.93 -2.04 15.67
CA LEU A 473 19.36 -2.77 16.87
C LEU A 473 18.71 -4.16 17.03
N GLN A 474 17.72 -4.51 16.22
CA GLN A 474 16.95 -5.76 16.37
C GLN A 474 17.67 -6.99 15.80
N ASN A 475 18.66 -6.79 14.93
CA ASN A 475 19.33 -7.88 14.22
C ASN A 475 20.57 -8.45 14.95
N ILE A 476 20.93 -7.90 16.11
CA ILE A 476 22.10 -8.37 16.88
C ILE A 476 21.76 -9.74 17.50
N SER A 477 22.46 -10.79 17.08
CA SER A 477 22.17 -12.15 17.54
C SER A 477 22.35 -12.32 19.05
N ILE A 478 21.55 -13.23 19.63
CA ILE A 478 21.61 -13.63 21.04
C ILE A 478 22.20 -15.04 21.24
N LYS A 479 22.31 -15.84 20.17
CA LYS A 479 22.62 -17.27 20.27
C LYS A 479 24.12 -17.54 20.20
N ASP A 480 24.83 -16.85 19.31
CA ASP A 480 26.26 -17.02 19.11
C ASP A 480 27.10 -16.13 20.05
N GLU A 481 28.25 -16.66 20.48
CA GLU A 481 29.16 -16.00 21.40
C GLU A 481 29.66 -14.66 20.85
N GLU A 482 29.86 -14.54 19.54
CA GLU A 482 30.31 -13.30 18.91
C GLU A 482 29.23 -12.21 18.96
N GLY A 483 27.96 -12.56 18.75
CA GLY A 483 26.84 -11.66 19.00
C GLY A 483 26.78 -11.19 20.46
N LYS A 484 27.05 -12.09 21.42
CA LYS A 484 27.16 -11.72 22.84
C LYS A 484 28.33 -10.77 23.10
N MET A 485 29.46 -10.92 22.41
CA MET A 485 30.59 -10.00 22.51
C MET A 485 30.20 -8.60 22.04
N ILE A 486 29.53 -8.45 20.89
CA ILE A 486 29.00 -7.14 20.46
C ILE A 486 28.06 -6.55 21.51
N ARG A 487 27.18 -7.35 22.11
CA ARG A 487 26.28 -6.89 23.19
C ARG A 487 27.03 -6.43 24.44
N LYS A 488 28.22 -6.96 24.74
CA LYS A 488 29.05 -6.46 25.87
C LYS A 488 29.56 -5.04 25.66
N ALA A 489 29.58 -4.53 24.43
CA ALA A 489 29.90 -3.13 24.18
C ALA A 489 28.75 -2.19 24.55
N PHE A 490 27.51 -2.69 24.69
CA PHE A 490 26.38 -1.93 25.22
C PHE A 490 26.46 -1.96 26.74
N PHE A 491 26.62 -0.78 27.36
CA PHE A 491 26.88 -0.67 28.79
C PHE A 491 26.19 0.55 29.38
N TYR A 492 26.13 0.61 30.70
CA TYR A 492 25.78 1.84 31.41
C TYR A 492 26.97 2.21 32.31
N PRO A 493 27.52 3.44 32.21
CA PRO A 493 28.73 3.83 32.94
C PRO A 493 28.52 4.00 34.45
N ASP A 494 27.27 4.10 34.89
CA ASP A 494 26.91 4.29 36.29
C ASP A 494 26.70 2.94 36.97
N ASP A 495 27.60 2.59 37.90
CA ASP A 495 27.60 1.35 38.68
C ASP A 495 26.36 1.16 39.57
N SER A 496 25.52 2.20 39.74
CA SER A 496 24.23 2.08 40.44
C SER A 496 23.12 1.49 39.57
N PHE A 497 23.35 1.32 38.27
CA PHE A 497 22.40 0.72 37.33
C PHE A 497 22.82 -0.69 36.91
N GLU A 498 21.82 -1.56 36.77
CA GLU A 498 21.97 -2.88 36.17
C GLU A 498 21.06 -3.00 34.93
N ILE A 499 21.54 -3.70 33.90
CA ILE A 499 20.74 -3.96 32.70
C ILE A 499 19.91 -5.23 32.92
N LEU A 500 18.59 -5.08 33.03
CA LEU A 500 17.64 -6.19 33.10
C LEU A 500 17.09 -6.52 31.71
N SER A 501 17.30 -7.76 31.26
CA SER A 501 16.71 -8.27 30.02
C SER A 501 15.56 -9.23 30.33
N LEU A 502 14.38 -8.92 29.80
CA LEU A 502 13.17 -9.73 29.92
C LEU A 502 12.74 -10.18 28.52
N ASP A 503 12.56 -11.49 28.34
CA ASP A 503 12.15 -12.09 27.07
C ASP A 503 10.93 -12.97 27.25
N TYR A 504 10.00 -12.90 26.29
CA TYR A 504 8.83 -13.75 26.31
C TYR A 504 9.17 -15.16 25.84
N SER A 505 9.17 -16.11 26.78
CA SER A 505 9.43 -17.52 26.47
C SER A 505 8.39 -18.10 25.49
N GLN A 506 8.82 -18.27 24.23
CA GLN A 506 8.08 -18.99 23.18
C GLN A 506 6.68 -18.41 22.89
N ILE A 507 6.52 -17.09 22.97
CA ILE A 507 5.20 -16.44 22.83
C ILE A 507 4.46 -16.79 21.53
N GLU A 508 5.18 -16.91 20.42
CA GLU A 508 4.56 -17.26 19.13
C GLU A 508 3.91 -18.65 19.16
N LEU A 509 4.56 -19.64 19.76
CA LEU A 509 4.01 -20.99 19.90
C LEU A 509 2.86 -21.04 20.92
N ARG A 510 2.92 -20.20 21.97
CA ARG A 510 1.83 -20.07 22.95
C ARG A 510 0.60 -19.44 22.32
N VAL A 511 0.78 -18.39 21.52
CA VAL A 511 -0.30 -17.76 20.73
C VAL A 511 -0.87 -18.76 19.73
N LEU A 512 -0.02 -19.52 19.02
CA LEU A 512 -0.46 -20.59 18.12
C LEU A 512 -1.30 -21.65 18.84
N ALA A 513 -0.84 -22.13 20.01
CA ALA A 513 -1.59 -23.09 20.81
C ALA A 513 -2.96 -22.54 21.24
N SER A 514 -3.01 -21.26 21.64
CA SER A 514 -4.25 -20.58 22.03
C SER A 514 -5.22 -20.37 20.87
N LEU A 515 -4.72 -19.99 19.69
CA LEU A 515 -5.56 -19.71 18.52
C LEU A 515 -6.04 -20.98 17.82
N SER A 516 -5.24 -22.05 17.85
CA SER A 516 -5.59 -23.35 17.24
C SER A 516 -6.45 -24.24 18.14
N ASP A 517 -6.56 -23.93 19.43
CA ASP A 517 -7.17 -24.77 20.46
C ASP A 517 -6.60 -26.21 20.49
N CYS A 518 -5.31 -26.35 20.16
CA CYS A 518 -4.64 -27.63 20.15
C CYS A 518 -4.39 -28.12 21.58
N LYS A 519 -5.23 -29.06 22.04
CA LYS A 519 -5.17 -29.62 23.40
C LYS A 519 -3.79 -30.11 23.81
N ASN A 520 -3.08 -30.82 22.92
CA ASN A 520 -1.75 -31.33 23.21
C ASN A 520 -0.75 -30.18 23.46
N MET A 521 -0.74 -29.15 22.63
CA MET A 521 0.15 -27.99 22.84
C MET A 521 -0.22 -27.20 24.10
N LEU A 522 -1.52 -27.04 24.37
CA LEU A 522 -2.00 -26.38 25.59
C LEU A 522 -1.58 -27.15 26.85
N GLU A 523 -1.63 -28.48 26.82
CA GLU A 523 -1.21 -29.34 27.92
C GLU A 523 0.30 -29.28 28.14
N ILE A 524 1.11 -29.38 27.08
CA ILE A 524 2.58 -29.19 27.14
C ILE A 524 2.92 -27.85 27.83
N PHE A 525 2.29 -26.75 27.42
CA PHE A 525 2.54 -25.44 28.02
C PHE A 525 2.02 -25.31 29.46
N LYS A 526 0.89 -25.95 29.81
CA LYS A 526 0.37 -25.99 31.19
C LYS A 526 1.28 -26.78 32.12
N ASN A 527 1.83 -27.88 31.62
CA ASN A 527 2.74 -28.75 32.36
C ASN A 527 4.18 -28.22 32.39
N LYS A 528 4.47 -27.10 31.70
CA LYS A 528 5.81 -26.51 31.53
C LYS A 528 6.81 -27.48 30.90
N GLU A 529 6.32 -28.36 30.04
CA GLU A 529 7.12 -29.29 29.25
C GLU A 529 7.79 -28.55 28.07
N ASP A 530 8.93 -29.07 27.60
CA ASP A 530 9.62 -28.51 26.44
C ASP A 530 8.90 -28.93 25.16
N ILE A 531 8.30 -27.94 24.48
CA ILE A 531 7.60 -28.14 23.22
C ILE A 531 8.50 -28.73 22.14
N HIS A 532 9.79 -28.37 22.09
CA HIS A 532 10.72 -28.84 21.06
C HIS A 532 11.18 -30.29 21.28
N ALA A 533 11.08 -30.79 22.51
CA ALA A 533 11.35 -32.20 22.82
C ALA A 533 10.10 -33.08 22.67
N SER A 534 8.91 -32.48 22.67
CA SER A 534 7.61 -33.17 22.72
C SER A 534 6.91 -33.25 21.36
N THR A 535 7.30 -32.42 20.40
CA THR A 535 6.92 -32.50 18.97
C THR A 535 8.03 -33.12 18.16
#